data_AF-A0A968U4X3-F1
#
_entry.id   AF-A0A968U4X3-F1
#
_cell.length_a   1.000
_cell.length_b   1.000
_cell.length_c   1.000
_cell.angle_alpha   90.00
_cell.angle_beta   90.00
_cell.angle_gamma   90.00
#
_symmetry.space_group_name_H-M   'P 1'
#
loop_
_entity.id
_entity.type
_entity.pdbx_description
1 polymer ?
#
loop_
_entity_poly.entity_id
_entity_poly.type
_entity_poly.pdbx_seq_one_letter_code
_entity_poly.pdbx_strand_id
1 'polypeptide(L)'
;MADSASHHATVFPLKNVGVSGISSYHAIRQIIFDSINDPSLEGEPLKTLKWLAYEQWDTQPRELPLFGCPHCEETVATLPYDAEEGSCPSCGNHLLLTDMLGFHLEMAEDSAPQSLAMSYMAVHETLLLFTAIRYFWQERRESLAKCLFVKDGPLSIRAQYSKLVNPIRRFLLHARDSGHPVHLIGQEKTGAFHDHLQMIGKDAPTGCLFIPDGRYISKEVYHRPDPKTPYGRDTNYGVKVFVKLDSYHQMILNIPTGKNVESPYLESPKLGDLIGAANIFATLPELLSYRHEGGLLPVELANGVASLSTYPSARILKMFAEENFKTSM
;
A
#
# COMPACT_ATOMS: atom_id res chain seq x y z
N MET A 1 15.69 -7.07 18.32
CA MET A 1 15.21 -6.37 17.10
C MET A 1 15.69 -7.03 15.81
N ALA A 2 16.88 -7.66 15.76
CA ALA A 2 17.29 -8.42 14.56
C ALA A 2 16.40 -9.65 14.31
N ASP A 3 15.99 -10.37 15.35
CA ASP A 3 15.16 -11.59 15.23
C ASP A 3 13.67 -11.32 14.98
N SER A 4 13.25 -10.04 14.92
CA SER A 4 11.85 -9.64 14.68
C SER A 4 11.60 -9.13 13.26
N ALA A 5 12.60 -9.18 12.38
CA ALA A 5 12.49 -8.77 10.98
C ALA A 5 12.15 -9.96 10.09
N SER A 6 11.00 -9.91 9.43
CA SER A 6 10.65 -10.83 8.35
C SER A 6 11.15 -10.25 7.01
N HIS A 7 11.91 -11.03 6.25
CA HIS A 7 12.37 -10.64 4.93
C HIS A 7 11.61 -11.42 3.86
N HIS A 8 11.05 -10.69 2.89
CA HIS A 8 10.45 -11.25 1.69
C HIS A 8 11.19 -10.74 0.46
N ALA A 9 11.50 -11.60 -0.49
CA ALA A 9 12.21 -11.24 -1.71
C ALA A 9 11.48 -11.83 -2.93
N THR A 10 11.25 -10.99 -3.94
CA THR A 10 10.63 -11.39 -5.20
C THR A 10 11.51 -10.93 -6.35
N VAL A 11 11.77 -11.81 -7.30
CA VAL A 11 12.57 -11.53 -8.49
C VAL A 11 11.69 -11.64 -9.72
N PHE A 12 11.67 -10.61 -10.55
CA PHE A 12 10.88 -10.60 -11.79
C PHE A 12 11.80 -10.67 -13.02
N PRO A 13 11.53 -11.57 -13.99
CA PRO A 13 12.21 -11.59 -15.28
C PRO A 13 11.67 -10.46 -16.18
N LEU A 14 12.12 -9.22 -15.94
CA LEU A 14 11.53 -8.03 -16.58
C LEU A 14 11.84 -7.91 -18.08
N LYS A 15 13.10 -8.09 -18.49
CA LYS A 15 13.54 -7.99 -19.89
C LYS A 15 14.72 -8.93 -20.15
N ASN A 16 14.76 -9.55 -21.32
CA ASN A 16 15.88 -10.37 -21.83
C ASN A 16 16.26 -11.57 -20.93
N VAL A 17 15.41 -11.92 -19.98
CA VAL A 17 15.51 -13.11 -19.12
C VAL A 17 14.17 -13.81 -19.23
N GLY A 18 14.17 -15.10 -19.56
CA GLY A 18 12.95 -15.87 -19.77
C GLY A 18 12.98 -17.17 -18.96
N VAL A 19 11.80 -17.69 -18.64
CA VAL A 19 11.65 -19.04 -18.09
C VAL A 19 11.38 -19.99 -19.26
N SER A 20 12.11 -21.11 -19.33
CA SER A 20 11.98 -22.02 -20.46
C SER A 20 10.54 -22.55 -20.58
N GLY A 21 9.93 -22.38 -21.76
CA GLY A 21 8.60 -22.88 -22.07
C GLY A 21 7.42 -22.00 -21.65
N ILE A 22 7.64 -20.81 -21.07
CA ILE A 22 6.58 -19.88 -20.66
C ILE A 22 6.96 -18.45 -21.07
N SER A 23 6.00 -17.66 -21.59
CA SER A 23 6.25 -16.24 -21.90
C SER A 23 6.55 -15.44 -20.63
N SER A 24 7.33 -14.35 -20.76
CA SER A 24 7.63 -13.46 -19.63
C SER A 24 6.34 -12.96 -18.96
N TYR A 25 5.32 -12.66 -19.77
CA TYR A 25 4.00 -12.26 -19.31
C TYR A 25 3.36 -13.27 -18.34
N HIS A 26 3.27 -14.55 -18.72
CA HIS A 26 2.67 -15.57 -17.85
C HIS A 26 3.56 -15.92 -16.66
N ALA A 27 4.89 -15.92 -16.85
CA ALA A 27 5.83 -16.16 -15.76
C ALA A 27 5.71 -15.08 -14.67
N ILE A 28 5.68 -13.80 -15.04
CA ILE A 28 5.53 -12.71 -14.06
C ILE A 28 4.18 -12.80 -13.33
N ARG A 29 3.08 -13.10 -14.04
CA ARG A 29 1.77 -13.32 -13.39
C ARG A 29 1.84 -14.40 -12.32
N GLN A 30 2.44 -15.55 -12.62
CA GLN A 30 2.56 -16.64 -11.66
C GLN A 30 3.47 -16.26 -10.49
N ILE A 31 4.61 -15.63 -10.75
CA ILE A 31 5.54 -15.15 -9.71
C ILE A 31 4.83 -14.18 -8.76
N ILE A 32 3.99 -13.27 -9.25
CA ILE A 32 3.23 -12.35 -8.38
C ILE A 32 2.28 -13.13 -7.46
N PHE A 33 1.56 -14.12 -8.00
CA PHE A 33 0.66 -14.95 -7.21
C PHE A 33 1.41 -15.75 -6.14
N ASP A 34 2.44 -16.50 -6.56
CA ASP A 34 3.25 -17.34 -5.66
C ASP A 34 3.92 -16.50 -4.57
N SER A 35 4.37 -15.30 -4.93
CA SER A 35 5.04 -14.40 -3.99
C SER A 35 4.08 -13.75 -2.98
N ILE A 36 2.83 -13.45 -3.38
CA ILE A 36 1.78 -13.03 -2.45
C ILE A 36 1.31 -14.21 -1.59
N ASN A 37 1.37 -15.43 -2.12
CA ASN A 37 1.06 -16.68 -1.41
C ASN A 37 2.29 -17.35 -0.77
N ASP A 38 3.33 -16.57 -0.43
CA ASP A 38 4.60 -17.16 0.03
C ASP A 38 4.39 -18.01 1.30
N PRO A 39 4.72 -19.31 1.27
CA PRO A 39 4.60 -20.20 2.43
C PRO A 39 5.43 -19.77 3.64
N SER A 40 6.55 -19.05 3.43
CA SER A 40 7.38 -18.50 4.52
C SER A 40 6.68 -17.39 5.30
N LEU A 41 5.64 -16.78 4.69
CA LEU A 41 4.72 -15.84 5.32
C LEU A 41 3.36 -16.48 5.61
N GLU A 42 3.27 -17.82 5.57
CA GLU A 42 2.05 -18.61 5.76
C GLU A 42 0.89 -18.22 4.82
N GLY A 43 1.21 -17.65 3.65
CA GLY A 43 0.22 -17.11 2.70
C GLY A 43 -0.58 -15.93 3.25
N GLU A 44 -0.15 -15.29 4.34
CA GLU A 44 -0.87 -14.21 5.00
C GLU A 44 -1.16 -12.99 4.09
N PRO A 45 -0.25 -12.56 3.18
CA PRO A 45 -0.56 -11.49 2.24
C PRO A 45 -1.69 -11.87 1.27
N LEU A 46 -1.74 -13.13 0.79
CA LEU A 46 -2.86 -13.62 -0.05
C LEU A 46 -4.17 -13.64 0.73
N LYS A 47 -4.16 -14.15 1.98
CA LYS A 47 -5.34 -14.13 2.86
C LYS A 47 -5.84 -12.70 3.09
N THR A 48 -4.93 -11.74 3.25
CA THR A 48 -5.28 -10.31 3.38
C THR A 48 -5.83 -9.71 2.10
N LEU A 49 -5.23 -10.03 0.95
CA LEU A 49 -5.75 -9.63 -0.36
C LEU A 49 -7.18 -10.14 -0.53
N LYS A 50 -7.42 -11.41 -0.22
CA LYS A 50 -8.73 -12.06 -0.26
C LYS A 50 -9.74 -11.40 0.68
N TRP A 51 -9.33 -11.16 1.93
CA TRP A 51 -10.13 -10.51 2.95
C TRP A 51 -10.54 -9.08 2.54
N LEU A 52 -9.64 -8.31 1.93
CA LEU A 52 -9.92 -7.00 1.34
C LEU A 52 -10.82 -7.09 0.10
N ALA A 53 -10.50 -7.96 -0.85
CA ALA A 53 -11.18 -8.06 -2.13
C ALA A 53 -12.66 -8.44 -1.98
N TYR A 54 -12.93 -9.38 -1.08
CA TYR A 54 -14.28 -9.90 -0.80
C TYR A 54 -14.96 -9.26 0.41
N GLU A 55 -14.31 -8.27 1.03
CA GLU A 55 -14.81 -7.53 2.20
C GLU A 55 -15.29 -8.44 3.34
N GLN A 56 -14.48 -9.45 3.70
CA GLN A 56 -14.85 -10.52 4.64
C GLN A 56 -15.09 -10.06 6.09
N TRP A 57 -14.91 -8.77 6.39
CA TRP A 57 -15.33 -8.18 7.68
C TRP A 57 -16.82 -7.83 7.71
N ASP A 58 -17.46 -7.70 6.55
CA ASP A 58 -18.90 -7.41 6.46
C ASP A 58 -19.70 -8.72 6.46
N THR A 59 -20.93 -8.63 6.97
CA THR A 59 -21.92 -9.71 6.93
C THR A 59 -22.49 -9.92 5.54
N GLN A 60 -22.46 -8.90 4.69
CA GLN A 60 -22.89 -9.01 3.29
C GLN A 60 -21.69 -9.30 2.41
N PRO A 61 -21.56 -10.53 1.86
CA PRO A 61 -20.46 -10.88 1.00
C PRO A 61 -20.48 -9.97 -0.23
N ARG A 62 -19.33 -9.38 -0.56
CA ARG A 62 -19.19 -8.57 -1.76
C ARG A 62 -18.51 -9.34 -2.85
N GLU A 63 -19.15 -9.38 -4.00
CA GLU A 63 -18.57 -9.97 -5.20
C GLU A 63 -17.39 -9.13 -5.70
N LEU A 64 -16.42 -9.81 -6.29
CA LEU A 64 -15.27 -9.17 -6.89
C LEU A 64 -15.72 -8.39 -8.14
N PRO A 65 -15.43 -7.08 -8.24
CA PRO A 65 -15.80 -6.30 -9.42
C PRO A 65 -15.08 -6.83 -10.66
N LEU A 66 -15.70 -6.65 -11.82
CA LEU A 66 -15.09 -7.03 -13.10
C LEU A 66 -13.70 -6.39 -13.26
N PHE A 67 -12.75 -7.16 -13.75
CA PHE A 67 -11.40 -6.72 -14.07
C PHE A 67 -10.98 -7.19 -15.46
N GLY A 68 -9.90 -6.60 -15.99
CA GLY A 68 -9.32 -6.98 -17.28
C GLY A 68 -8.80 -8.42 -17.24
N CYS A 69 -9.20 -9.24 -18.19
CA CYS A 69 -8.68 -10.59 -18.33
C CYS A 69 -7.25 -10.54 -18.89
N PRO A 70 -6.28 -11.24 -18.27
CA PRO A 70 -4.90 -11.30 -18.79
C PRO A 70 -4.75 -12.12 -20.09
N HIS A 71 -5.82 -12.71 -20.61
CA HIS A 71 -5.75 -13.57 -21.80
C HIS A 71 -6.56 -13.04 -22.99
N CYS A 72 -7.73 -12.44 -22.74
CA CYS A 72 -8.55 -11.85 -23.81
C CYS A 72 -8.66 -10.32 -23.74
N GLU A 73 -8.04 -9.68 -22.75
CA GLU A 73 -7.99 -8.22 -22.55
C GLU A 73 -9.35 -7.53 -22.30
N GLU A 74 -10.46 -8.27 -22.38
CA GLU A 74 -11.79 -7.78 -22.05
C GLU A 74 -11.97 -7.59 -20.53
N THR A 75 -12.70 -6.54 -20.14
CA THR A 75 -13.08 -6.30 -18.71
C THR A 75 -14.31 -7.13 -18.35
N VAL A 76 -14.12 -8.44 -18.33
CA VAL A 76 -15.17 -9.45 -18.07
C VAL A 76 -14.74 -10.48 -17.02
N ALA A 77 -13.47 -10.45 -16.60
CA ALA A 77 -12.96 -11.39 -15.62
C ALA A 77 -13.51 -11.06 -14.23
N THR A 78 -13.93 -12.09 -13.51
CA THR A 78 -14.29 -12.07 -12.09
C THR A 78 -14.03 -13.44 -11.50
N LEU A 79 -14.11 -13.56 -10.18
CA LEU A 79 -13.97 -14.81 -9.45
C LEU A 79 -15.17 -14.97 -8.50
N PRO A 80 -15.63 -16.21 -8.26
CA PRO A 80 -16.61 -16.48 -7.22
C PRO A 80 -16.16 -15.95 -5.85
N TYR A 81 -17.12 -15.66 -4.99
CA TYR A 81 -16.83 -15.23 -3.62
C TYR A 81 -15.85 -16.18 -2.91
N ASP A 82 -14.84 -15.62 -2.25
CA ASP A 82 -13.78 -16.34 -1.52
C ASP A 82 -12.87 -17.24 -2.39
N ALA A 83 -12.99 -17.18 -3.72
CA ALA A 83 -12.11 -17.92 -4.62
C ALA A 83 -10.76 -17.21 -4.82
N GLU A 84 -9.68 -18.00 -4.86
CA GLU A 84 -8.33 -17.53 -5.17
C GLU A 84 -7.97 -17.73 -6.64
N GLU A 85 -8.71 -18.62 -7.32
CA GLU A 85 -8.49 -19.01 -8.70
C GLU A 85 -9.84 -19.27 -9.39
N GLY A 86 -9.84 -19.24 -10.72
CA GLY A 86 -11.03 -19.54 -11.51
C GLY A 86 -10.77 -19.52 -13.01
N SER A 87 -11.81 -19.28 -13.78
CA SER A 87 -11.75 -19.23 -15.25
C SER A 87 -12.48 -17.99 -15.77
N CYS A 88 -11.94 -17.38 -16.82
CA CYS A 88 -12.56 -16.24 -17.48
C CYS A 88 -13.89 -16.64 -18.12
N PRO A 89 -15.01 -15.91 -17.88
CA PRO A 89 -16.31 -16.23 -18.48
C PRO A 89 -16.33 -16.14 -20.02
N SER A 90 -15.44 -15.33 -20.62
CA SER A 90 -15.41 -15.10 -22.08
C SER A 90 -14.50 -16.10 -22.80
N CYS A 91 -13.24 -16.26 -22.35
CA CYS A 91 -12.26 -17.09 -23.04
C CYS A 91 -11.96 -18.45 -22.37
N GLY A 92 -12.51 -18.72 -21.17
CA GLY A 92 -12.31 -19.98 -20.43
C GLY A 92 -10.93 -20.14 -19.78
N ASN A 93 -9.97 -19.26 -20.06
CA ASN A 93 -8.61 -19.36 -19.54
C ASN A 93 -8.53 -19.10 -18.03
N HIS A 94 -7.48 -19.67 -17.42
CA HIS A 94 -7.26 -19.66 -15.99
C HIS A 94 -6.95 -18.25 -15.42
N LEU A 95 -7.63 -17.90 -14.33
CA LEU A 95 -7.51 -16.63 -13.62
C LEU A 95 -7.00 -16.86 -12.20
N LEU A 96 -6.18 -15.93 -11.73
CA LEU A 96 -5.66 -15.85 -10.38
C LEU A 96 -6.27 -14.62 -9.69
N LEU A 97 -6.52 -14.66 -8.38
CA LEU A 97 -7.03 -13.50 -7.64
C LEU A 97 -6.12 -12.28 -7.83
N THR A 98 -4.81 -12.47 -7.87
CA THR A 98 -3.86 -11.38 -8.11
C THR A 98 -4.02 -10.67 -9.46
N ASP A 99 -4.68 -11.30 -10.45
CA ASP A 99 -5.03 -10.63 -11.71
C ASP A 99 -5.96 -9.44 -11.50
N MET A 100 -6.78 -9.46 -10.43
CA MET A 100 -7.65 -8.33 -10.10
C MET A 100 -6.83 -7.04 -9.91
N LEU A 101 -5.58 -7.14 -9.47
CA LEU A 101 -4.70 -5.98 -9.23
C LEU A 101 -4.27 -5.32 -10.55
N GLY A 102 -4.27 -6.05 -11.67
CA GLY A 102 -4.01 -5.50 -12.99
C GLY A 102 -2.54 -5.28 -13.34
N PHE A 103 -1.59 -5.97 -12.70
CA PHE A 103 -0.17 -5.92 -13.08
C PHE A 103 0.07 -6.27 -14.55
N HIS A 104 -0.74 -7.20 -15.05
CA HIS A 104 -0.68 -7.65 -16.44
C HIS A 104 -1.04 -6.59 -17.48
N LEU A 105 -1.70 -5.49 -17.07
CA LEU A 105 -2.12 -4.42 -17.98
C LEU A 105 -0.97 -3.50 -18.41
N GLU A 106 0.17 -3.51 -17.70
CA GLU A 106 1.36 -2.75 -18.09
C GLU A 106 2.47 -3.61 -18.72
N MET A 107 2.22 -4.91 -18.91
CA MET A 107 3.17 -5.85 -19.49
C MET A 107 2.94 -6.03 -20.99
N ALA A 108 4.02 -6.29 -21.72
CA ALA A 108 3.98 -6.87 -23.06
C ALA A 108 4.30 -8.37 -22.96
N GLU A 109 4.07 -9.11 -24.05
CA GLU A 109 4.24 -10.57 -24.11
C GLU A 109 5.60 -11.06 -23.57
N ASP A 110 6.68 -10.40 -24.01
CA ASP A 110 8.06 -10.77 -23.65
C ASP A 110 8.79 -9.73 -22.78
N SER A 111 8.08 -8.70 -22.28
CA SER A 111 8.72 -7.70 -21.42
C SER A 111 7.78 -6.99 -20.45
N ALA A 112 8.31 -6.62 -19.29
CA ALA A 112 7.64 -5.79 -18.31
C ALA A 112 8.49 -4.54 -17.98
N PRO A 113 7.85 -3.40 -17.69
CA PRO A 113 8.55 -2.19 -17.28
C PRO A 113 9.08 -2.32 -15.84
N GLN A 114 10.15 -1.58 -15.52
CA GLN A 114 10.70 -1.54 -14.15
C GLN A 114 9.70 -1.00 -13.12
N SER A 115 8.74 -0.19 -13.56
CA SER A 115 7.62 0.29 -12.73
C SER A 115 6.80 -0.83 -12.12
N LEU A 116 6.77 -2.02 -12.74
CA LEU A 116 6.03 -3.18 -12.25
C LEU A 116 6.56 -3.63 -10.89
N ALA A 117 7.89 -3.75 -10.77
CA ALA A 117 8.53 -4.16 -9.53
C ALA A 117 8.29 -3.14 -8.41
N MET A 118 8.35 -1.84 -8.71
CA MET A 118 8.04 -0.78 -7.75
C MET A 118 6.58 -0.81 -7.31
N SER A 119 5.65 -1.01 -8.26
CA SER A 119 4.22 -1.07 -7.97
C SER A 119 3.87 -2.31 -7.16
N TYR A 120 4.51 -3.45 -7.49
CA TYR A 120 4.40 -4.68 -6.73
C TYR A 120 4.84 -4.47 -5.28
N MET A 121 6.01 -3.87 -5.06
CA MET A 121 6.51 -3.57 -3.72
C MET A 121 5.52 -2.71 -2.92
N ALA A 122 4.97 -1.64 -3.52
CA ALA A 122 4.00 -0.77 -2.87
C ALA A 122 2.69 -1.49 -2.51
N VAL A 123 2.19 -2.37 -3.38
CA VAL A 123 1.00 -3.19 -3.11
C VAL A 123 1.32 -4.19 -2.00
N HIS A 124 2.45 -4.89 -2.08
CA HIS A 124 2.85 -5.89 -1.09
C HIS A 124 3.08 -5.27 0.30
N GLU A 125 3.72 -4.10 0.38
CA GLU A 125 3.83 -3.32 1.62
C GLU A 125 2.47 -2.99 2.22
N THR A 126 1.52 -2.60 1.37
CA THR A 126 0.16 -2.30 1.81
C THR A 126 -0.54 -3.57 2.30
N LEU A 127 -0.39 -4.69 1.61
CA LEU A 127 -0.93 -5.98 2.06
C LEU A 127 -0.33 -6.40 3.40
N LEU A 128 0.99 -6.27 3.61
CA LEU A 128 1.63 -6.61 4.89
C LEU A 128 1.14 -5.70 6.03
N LEU A 129 0.99 -4.40 5.79
CA LEU A 129 0.40 -3.47 6.75
C LEU A 129 -1.01 -3.92 7.14
N PHE A 130 -1.84 -4.28 6.16
CA PHE A 130 -3.19 -4.74 6.40
C PHE A 130 -3.27 -6.17 6.93
N THR A 131 -2.24 -7.01 6.76
CA THR A 131 -2.12 -8.32 7.41
C THR A 131 -2.07 -8.14 8.92
N ALA A 132 -1.22 -7.23 9.41
CA ALA A 132 -1.18 -6.92 10.84
C ALA A 132 -2.53 -6.40 11.33
N ILE A 133 -3.14 -5.45 10.62
CA ILE A 133 -4.44 -4.88 10.99
C ILE A 133 -5.54 -5.96 10.98
N ARG A 134 -5.59 -6.83 9.97
CA ARG A 134 -6.53 -7.95 9.86
C ARG A 134 -6.35 -8.94 11.01
N TYR A 135 -5.11 -9.31 11.34
CA TYR A 135 -4.81 -10.18 12.46
C TYR A 135 -5.37 -9.61 13.78
N PHE A 136 -5.10 -8.33 14.07
CA PHE A 136 -5.68 -7.66 15.23
C PHE A 136 -7.21 -7.59 15.16
N TRP A 137 -7.79 -7.36 13.98
CA TRP A 137 -9.24 -7.31 13.78
C TRP A 137 -9.94 -8.64 14.08
N GLN A 138 -9.30 -9.76 13.75
CA GLN A 138 -9.83 -11.12 13.92
C GLN A 138 -9.57 -11.63 15.35
N GLU A 139 -8.37 -11.45 15.88
CA GLU A 139 -7.93 -12.09 17.13
C GLU A 139 -8.00 -11.17 18.36
N ARG A 140 -7.81 -9.86 18.19
CA ARG A 140 -7.60 -8.91 19.31
C ARG A 140 -8.20 -7.53 19.02
N ARG A 141 -9.47 -7.48 18.64
CA ARG A 141 -10.11 -6.27 18.10
C ARG A 141 -10.04 -5.06 19.05
N GLU A 142 -10.17 -5.27 20.35
CA GLU A 142 -10.04 -4.21 21.37
C GLU A 142 -8.66 -3.55 21.41
N SER A 143 -7.61 -4.24 20.95
CA SER A 143 -6.24 -3.71 20.91
C SER A 143 -6.02 -2.76 19.73
N LEU A 144 -6.82 -2.85 18.65
CA LEU A 144 -6.68 -1.97 17.48
C LEU A 144 -6.77 -0.49 17.85
N ALA A 145 -7.72 -0.14 18.72
CA ALA A 145 -7.90 1.24 19.18
C ALA A 145 -6.74 1.75 20.05
N LYS A 146 -5.82 0.88 20.48
CA LYS A 146 -4.64 1.21 21.29
C LYS A 146 -3.34 1.16 20.48
N CYS A 147 -3.41 0.79 19.21
CA CYS A 147 -2.26 0.69 18.32
C CYS A 147 -2.26 1.83 17.31
N LEU A 148 -1.09 2.42 17.07
CA LEU A 148 -0.83 3.31 15.94
C LEU A 148 0.01 2.56 14.90
N PHE A 149 -0.57 2.35 13.73
CA PHE A 149 0.14 1.80 12.58
C PHE A 149 0.83 2.93 11.80
N VAL A 150 2.10 2.76 11.47
CA VAL A 150 2.91 3.77 10.79
C VAL A 150 3.50 3.17 9.51
N LYS A 151 3.20 3.79 8.37
CA LYS A 151 3.79 3.46 7.06
C LYS A 151 4.86 4.50 6.70
N ASP A 152 6.03 4.04 6.24
CA ASP A 152 6.96 4.91 5.51
C ASP A 152 6.44 5.12 4.09
N GLY A 153 6.07 6.35 3.76
CA GLY A 153 5.42 6.71 2.51
C GLY A 153 3.90 6.97 2.62
N PRO A 154 3.28 7.36 1.50
CA PRO A 154 1.88 7.76 1.47
C PRO A 154 0.91 6.59 1.68
N LEU A 155 -0.27 6.91 2.19
CA LEU A 155 -1.42 6.00 2.21
C LEU A 155 -2.15 6.04 0.85
N SER A 156 -1.47 5.58 -0.20
CA SER A 156 -2.00 5.53 -1.56
C SER A 156 -1.54 4.32 -2.37
N ILE A 157 -2.37 3.92 -3.32
CA ILE A 157 -2.10 2.89 -4.32
C ILE A 157 -2.41 3.51 -5.68
N ARG A 158 -1.41 3.65 -6.55
CA ARG A 158 -1.53 4.42 -7.80
C ARG A 158 -2.13 3.61 -8.95
N ALA A 159 -2.64 4.32 -9.96
CA ALA A 159 -2.99 3.79 -11.28
C ALA A 159 -4.00 2.62 -11.23
N GLN A 160 -3.79 1.59 -12.04
CA GLN A 160 -4.65 0.42 -12.19
C GLN A 160 -4.77 -0.45 -10.92
N TYR A 161 -3.84 -0.30 -9.97
CA TYR A 161 -3.78 -1.02 -8.70
C TYR A 161 -4.77 -0.47 -7.65
N SER A 162 -5.42 0.66 -7.95
CA SER A 162 -6.35 1.39 -7.06
C SER A 162 -7.60 0.60 -6.62
N LYS A 163 -7.85 -0.58 -7.19
CA LYS A 163 -9.01 -1.42 -6.83
C LYS A 163 -9.06 -1.80 -5.35
N LEU A 164 -7.93 -1.78 -4.63
CA LEU A 164 -7.88 -2.00 -3.18
C LEU A 164 -8.19 -0.74 -2.34
N VAL A 165 -8.14 0.46 -2.91
CA VAL A 165 -8.32 1.72 -2.17
C VAL A 165 -9.71 1.80 -1.55
N ASN A 166 -10.74 1.48 -2.33
CA ASN A 166 -12.12 1.55 -1.86
C ASN A 166 -12.46 0.48 -0.81
N PRO A 167 -12.09 -0.80 -0.99
CA PRO A 167 -12.19 -1.80 0.08
C PRO A 167 -11.48 -1.38 1.37
N ILE A 168 -10.25 -0.86 1.28
CA ILE A 168 -9.51 -0.36 2.44
C ILE A 168 -10.29 0.76 3.15
N ARG A 169 -10.77 1.78 2.43
CA ARG A 169 -11.51 2.88 3.06
C ARG A 169 -12.80 2.38 3.72
N ARG A 170 -13.53 1.45 3.09
CA ARG A 170 -14.74 0.85 3.67
C ARG A 170 -14.44 0.09 4.94
N PHE A 171 -13.38 -0.71 4.96
CA PHE A 171 -12.94 -1.38 6.19
C PHE A 171 -12.63 -0.37 7.30
N LEU A 172 -11.84 0.67 7.01
CA LEU A 172 -11.45 1.67 8.01
C LEU A 172 -12.67 2.40 8.59
N LEU A 173 -13.67 2.69 7.77
CA LEU A 173 -14.94 3.27 8.22
C LEU A 173 -15.77 2.28 9.03
N HIS A 174 -15.89 1.04 8.58
CA HIS A 174 -16.56 -0.02 9.34
C HIS A 174 -15.93 -0.23 10.72
N ALA A 175 -14.59 -0.25 10.78
CA ALA A 175 -13.84 -0.38 12.03
C ALA A 175 -14.10 0.81 12.97
N ARG A 176 -14.09 2.05 12.45
CA ARG A 176 -14.47 3.25 13.21
C ARG A 176 -15.91 3.15 13.74
N ASP A 177 -16.86 2.86 12.86
CA ASP A 177 -18.30 2.90 13.17
C ASP A 177 -18.73 1.77 14.13
N SER A 178 -17.97 0.67 14.15
CA SER A 178 -18.13 -0.43 15.11
C SER A 178 -17.38 -0.22 16.44
N GLY A 179 -16.82 0.97 16.68
CA GLY A 179 -16.15 1.31 17.94
C GLY A 179 -14.70 0.84 18.06
N HIS A 180 -14.09 0.37 16.97
CA HIS A 180 -12.73 -0.15 16.92
C HIS A 180 -11.88 0.61 15.87
N PRO A 181 -11.71 1.94 16.00
CA PRO A 181 -11.02 2.73 15.00
C PRO A 181 -9.57 2.26 14.83
N VAL A 182 -9.13 2.18 13.58
CA VAL A 182 -7.74 1.88 13.23
C VAL A 182 -6.97 3.19 13.15
N HIS A 183 -6.07 3.45 14.09
CA HIS A 183 -5.16 4.60 14.01
C HIS A 183 -4.04 4.26 13.04
N LEU A 184 -4.01 4.92 11.89
CA LEU A 184 -3.06 4.66 10.82
C LEU A 184 -2.53 5.99 10.29
N ILE A 185 -1.21 6.09 10.14
CA ILE A 185 -0.55 7.21 9.47
C ILE A 185 0.44 6.72 8.42
N GLY A 186 0.55 7.46 7.31
CA GLY A 186 1.66 7.35 6.36
C GLY A 186 2.49 8.62 6.38
N GLN A 187 3.81 8.52 6.43
CA GLN A 187 4.70 9.68 6.46
C GLN A 187 5.36 9.91 5.10
N GLU A 188 5.24 11.11 4.55
CA GLU A 188 5.98 11.52 3.34
C GLU A 188 7.17 12.40 3.70
N LYS A 189 8.37 11.94 3.34
CA LYS A 189 9.64 12.65 3.57
C LYS A 189 10.25 13.24 2.29
N THR A 190 9.64 12.98 1.14
CA THR A 190 10.13 13.41 -0.18
C THR A 190 8.97 13.74 -1.11
N GLY A 191 9.27 14.44 -2.21
CA GLY A 191 8.34 14.77 -3.28
C GLY A 191 7.58 16.08 -3.04
N ALA A 192 6.67 16.41 -3.97
CA ALA A 192 6.09 17.74 -4.09
C ALA A 192 5.46 18.31 -2.81
N PHE A 193 4.81 17.48 -1.98
CA PHE A 193 4.24 17.95 -0.70
C PHE A 193 5.31 18.30 0.33
N HIS A 194 6.38 17.52 0.39
CA HIS A 194 7.52 17.80 1.26
C HIS A 194 8.21 19.10 0.80
N ASP A 195 8.48 19.22 -0.50
CA ASP A 195 9.11 20.41 -1.08
C ASP A 195 8.28 21.68 -0.82
N HIS A 196 6.95 21.56 -0.97
CA HIS A 196 6.01 22.64 -0.67
C HIS A 196 6.02 23.02 0.81
N LEU A 197 5.99 22.04 1.72
CA LEU A 197 6.07 22.29 3.17
C LEU A 197 7.38 22.99 3.55
N GLN A 198 8.51 22.63 2.95
CA GLN A 198 9.79 23.30 3.21
C GLN A 198 9.78 24.78 2.82
N MET A 199 8.96 25.16 1.83
CA MET A 199 8.78 26.55 1.40
C MET A 199 7.86 27.32 2.36
N ILE A 200 6.66 26.81 2.64
CA ILE A 200 5.65 27.54 3.43
C ILE A 200 5.82 27.38 4.96
N GLY A 201 6.51 26.32 5.37
CA GLY A 201 6.58 25.89 6.76
C GLY A 201 7.40 26.83 7.63
N LYS A 202 8.35 27.61 7.07
CA LYS A 202 9.17 28.56 7.84
C LYS A 202 8.32 29.66 8.49
N ASP A 203 7.38 30.22 7.73
CA ASP A 203 6.53 31.33 8.17
C ASP A 203 5.27 30.86 8.90
N ALA A 204 4.98 29.56 8.89
CA ALA A 204 3.84 28.99 9.59
C ALA A 204 4.03 29.00 11.12
N PRO A 205 2.96 29.22 11.91
CA PRO A 205 3.02 29.15 13.37
C PRO A 205 3.37 27.74 13.86
N THR A 206 3.96 27.62 15.05
CA THR A 206 4.19 26.32 15.69
C THR A 206 2.89 25.79 16.32
N GLY A 207 2.82 24.47 16.53
CA GLY A 207 1.63 23.80 17.06
C GLY A 207 0.42 23.85 16.12
N CYS A 208 0.63 23.98 14.81
CA CYS A 208 -0.45 24.10 13.84
C CYS A 208 -0.58 22.87 12.94
N LEU A 209 -1.79 22.68 12.45
CA LEU A 209 -2.16 21.65 11.48
C LEU A 209 -2.81 22.33 10.27
N PHE A 210 -2.48 21.86 9.07
CA PHE A 210 -3.10 22.32 7.83
C PHE A 210 -3.49 21.13 6.96
N ILE A 211 -4.75 21.08 6.54
CA ILE A 211 -5.30 20.01 5.70
C ILE A 211 -5.64 20.64 4.35
N PRO A 212 -4.78 20.50 3.32
CA PRO A 212 -5.03 21.12 2.03
C PRO A 212 -6.17 20.42 1.30
N ASP A 213 -7.09 21.20 0.73
CA ASP A 213 -8.15 20.68 -0.13
C ASP A 213 -7.63 20.41 -1.56
N GLY A 214 -8.44 19.76 -2.39
CA GLY A 214 -8.05 19.45 -3.77
C GLY A 214 -7.65 20.68 -4.61
N ARG A 215 -8.25 21.84 -4.34
CA ARG A 215 -7.95 23.09 -5.05
C ARG A 215 -6.57 23.62 -4.67
N TYR A 216 -6.27 23.67 -3.37
CA TYR A 216 -4.96 24.05 -2.85
C TYR A 216 -3.88 23.13 -3.40
N ILE A 217 -4.09 21.81 -3.33
CA ILE A 217 -3.13 20.82 -3.85
C ILE A 217 -2.84 21.07 -5.32
N SER A 218 -3.86 21.33 -6.13
CA SER A 218 -3.67 21.50 -7.57
C SER A 218 -2.94 22.80 -7.90
N LYS A 219 -3.34 23.91 -7.27
CA LYS A 219 -2.80 25.25 -7.57
C LYS A 219 -1.44 25.51 -6.93
N GLU A 220 -1.32 25.20 -5.64
CA GLU A 220 -0.16 25.60 -4.83
C GLU A 220 0.91 24.52 -4.79
N VAL A 221 0.54 23.22 -4.80
CA VAL A 221 1.54 22.13 -4.72
C VAL A 221 1.98 21.67 -6.11
N TYR A 222 1.05 21.48 -7.04
CA TYR A 222 1.37 20.97 -8.39
C TYR A 222 1.41 22.04 -9.48
N HIS A 223 0.98 23.27 -9.19
CA HIS A 223 0.88 24.36 -10.17
C HIS A 223 0.11 23.98 -11.45
N ARG A 224 -1.04 23.32 -11.26
CA ARG A 224 -1.94 22.88 -12.32
C ARG A 224 -3.26 23.65 -12.27
N PRO A 225 -3.98 23.75 -13.41
CA PRO A 225 -5.36 24.23 -13.43
C PRO A 225 -6.24 23.41 -12.48
N ASP A 226 -7.37 23.99 -12.05
CA ASP A 226 -8.34 23.28 -11.21
C ASP A 226 -8.74 21.96 -11.90
N PRO A 227 -8.49 20.80 -11.26
CA PRO A 227 -8.75 19.53 -11.88
C PRO A 227 -10.26 19.28 -11.91
N LYS A 228 -10.72 18.63 -12.98
CA LYS A 228 -12.11 18.15 -13.07
C LYS A 228 -12.42 17.03 -12.06
N THR A 229 -11.38 16.31 -11.63
CA THR A 229 -11.48 15.18 -10.72
C THR A 229 -10.80 15.51 -9.40
N PRO A 230 -11.46 15.25 -8.26
CA PRO A 230 -10.87 15.47 -6.94
C PRO A 230 -9.54 14.71 -6.75
N TYR A 231 -8.57 15.37 -6.10
CA TYR A 231 -7.25 14.81 -5.87
C TYR A 231 -7.33 13.51 -5.06
N GLY A 232 -6.68 12.45 -5.55
CA GLY A 232 -6.56 11.19 -4.83
C GLY A 232 -7.87 10.40 -4.67
N ARG A 233 -8.94 10.77 -5.39
CA ARG A 233 -10.24 10.09 -5.30
C ARG A 233 -10.13 8.59 -5.47
N ASP A 234 -9.42 8.13 -6.49
CA ASP A 234 -9.31 6.70 -6.77
C ASP A 234 -8.06 6.09 -6.14
N THR A 235 -7.04 6.90 -5.84
CA THR A 235 -5.71 6.38 -5.48
C THR A 235 -5.36 6.44 -3.99
N ASN A 236 -6.00 7.30 -3.19
CA ASN A 236 -5.51 7.58 -1.84
C ASN A 236 -6.48 7.08 -0.76
N TYR A 237 -6.05 6.23 0.16
CA TYR A 237 -6.88 5.85 1.32
C TYR A 237 -6.56 6.69 2.58
N GLY A 238 -5.70 7.70 2.46
CA GLY A 238 -5.51 8.76 3.45
C GLY A 238 -5.38 10.14 2.80
N VAL A 239 -5.70 11.19 3.57
CA VAL A 239 -5.60 12.59 3.15
C VAL A 239 -4.35 13.24 3.71
N LYS A 240 -3.83 14.24 2.98
CA LYS A 240 -2.62 14.96 3.39
C LYS A 240 -2.92 15.83 4.60
N VAL A 241 -2.01 15.81 5.58
CA VAL A 241 -2.04 16.67 6.76
C VAL A 241 -0.63 17.21 6.98
N PHE A 242 -0.51 18.52 6.89
CA PHE A 242 0.71 19.26 7.16
C PHE A 242 0.74 19.53 8.65
N VAL A 243 1.78 19.06 9.32
CA VAL A 243 1.94 19.18 10.77
C VAL A 243 3.19 19.99 11.05
N LYS A 244 3.06 21.05 11.85
CA LYS A 244 4.19 21.77 12.43
C LYS A 244 4.05 21.77 13.93
N LEU A 245 4.82 20.92 14.60
CA LEU A 245 4.82 20.82 16.06
C LEU A 245 5.64 21.94 16.67
N ASP A 246 6.86 22.14 16.17
CA ASP A 246 7.77 23.19 16.60
C ASP A 246 8.65 23.68 15.42
N SER A 247 9.70 24.46 15.70
CA SER A 247 10.60 25.00 14.68
C SER A 247 11.48 23.96 13.98
N TYR A 248 11.62 22.75 14.54
CA TYR A 248 12.44 21.66 14.04
C TYR A 248 11.60 20.47 13.55
N HIS A 249 10.37 20.32 14.03
CA HIS A 249 9.50 19.21 13.69
C HIS A 249 8.32 19.67 12.85
N GLN A 250 8.50 19.55 11.54
CA GLN A 250 7.44 19.65 10.55
C GLN A 250 7.40 18.37 9.70
N MET A 251 6.21 17.93 9.29
CA MET A 251 6.05 16.70 8.52
C MET A 251 4.75 16.68 7.73
N ILE A 252 4.75 15.84 6.68
CA ILE A 252 3.55 15.49 5.93
C ILE A 252 3.07 14.12 6.39
N LEU A 253 1.88 14.09 6.98
CA LEU A 253 1.18 12.87 7.31
C LEU A 253 0.06 12.58 6.31
N ASN A 254 -0.27 11.31 6.17
CA ASN A 254 -1.42 10.80 5.46
C ASN A 254 -2.29 10.10 6.48
N ILE A 255 -3.51 10.58 6.70
CA ILE A 255 -4.41 10.02 7.73
C ILE A 255 -5.70 9.58 7.04
N PRO A 256 -6.21 8.36 7.30
CA PRO A 256 -7.50 7.93 6.78
C PRO A 256 -8.64 8.87 7.17
N THR A 257 -9.62 8.96 6.28
CA THR A 257 -10.84 9.74 6.48
C THR A 257 -12.01 8.99 5.85
N GLY A 258 -13.21 9.53 6.06
CA GLY A 258 -14.36 9.22 5.23
C GLY A 258 -15.66 9.57 5.91
N LYS A 259 -16.68 9.79 5.10
CA LYS A 259 -18.01 10.14 5.59
C LYS A 259 -18.77 8.89 6.02
N ASN A 260 -19.02 7.98 5.08
CA ASN A 260 -19.74 6.73 5.28
C ASN A 260 -19.26 5.65 4.29
N VAL A 261 -19.65 4.39 4.53
CA VAL A 261 -19.18 3.22 3.76
C VAL A 261 -19.59 3.28 2.27
N GLU A 262 -20.74 3.88 1.95
CA GLU A 262 -21.24 4.01 0.57
C GLU A 262 -20.43 5.01 -0.26
N SER A 263 -20.07 6.14 0.35
CA SER A 263 -19.25 7.19 -0.25
C SER A 263 -18.06 7.50 0.66
N PRO A 264 -17.04 6.62 0.66
CA PRO A 264 -15.95 6.71 1.63
C PRO A 264 -14.99 7.87 1.35
N TYR A 265 -14.93 8.38 0.11
CA TYR A 265 -14.08 9.50 -0.24
C TYR A 265 -14.65 10.85 0.22
N LEU A 266 -13.76 11.73 0.67
CA LEU A 266 -14.09 13.09 1.09
C LEU A 266 -13.17 14.09 0.37
N GLU A 267 -13.76 15.03 -0.36
CA GLU A 267 -13.04 16.00 -1.19
C GLU A 267 -12.41 17.16 -0.40
N SER A 268 -13.09 17.59 0.67
CA SER A 268 -12.65 18.69 1.54
C SER A 268 -12.64 18.23 3.00
N PRO A 269 -11.68 17.36 3.38
CA PRO A 269 -11.58 16.83 4.73
C PRO A 269 -11.25 17.91 5.76
N LYS A 270 -11.85 17.81 6.93
CA LYS A 270 -11.54 18.62 8.12
C LYS A 270 -10.95 17.73 9.21
N LEU A 271 -10.42 18.36 10.25
CA LEU A 271 -9.80 17.65 11.38
C LEU A 271 -10.73 16.61 12.01
N GLY A 272 -12.02 16.92 12.14
CA GLY A 272 -13.01 15.99 12.69
C GLY A 272 -13.33 14.78 11.80
N ASP A 273 -12.96 14.83 10.52
CA ASP A 273 -13.19 13.73 9.57
C ASP A 273 -12.03 12.72 9.56
N LEU A 274 -10.92 13.04 10.23
CA LEU A 274 -9.74 12.19 10.30
C LEU A 274 -9.95 11.08 11.34
N ILE A 275 -9.79 9.82 10.92
CA ILE A 275 -9.99 8.68 11.79
C ILE A 275 -8.92 8.69 12.89
N GLY A 276 -9.35 8.88 14.14
CA GLY A 276 -8.48 8.79 15.30
C GLY A 276 -7.52 9.97 15.50
N ALA A 277 -7.79 11.13 14.89
CA ALA A 277 -6.91 12.30 14.96
C ALA A 277 -6.47 12.69 16.38
N ALA A 278 -7.39 12.70 17.35
CA ALA A 278 -7.06 13.09 18.73
C ALA A 278 -5.94 12.22 19.32
N ASN A 279 -6.04 10.88 19.16
CA ASN A 279 -5.03 9.96 19.65
C ASN A 279 -3.73 10.06 18.83
N ILE A 280 -3.84 10.14 17.49
CA ILE A 280 -2.66 10.26 16.60
C ILE A 280 -1.81 11.47 16.99
N PHE A 281 -2.42 12.65 17.12
CA PHE A 281 -1.68 13.87 17.45
C PHE A 281 -1.21 13.93 18.90
N ALA A 282 -1.91 13.26 19.83
CA ALA A 282 -1.44 13.12 21.20
C ALA A 282 -0.20 12.22 21.32
N THR A 283 -0.11 11.16 20.50
CA THR A 283 1.03 10.21 20.50
C THR A 283 2.23 10.73 19.69
N LEU A 284 2.00 11.57 18.68
CA LEU A 284 3.05 12.00 17.74
C LEU A 284 4.32 12.57 18.40
N PRO A 285 4.26 13.42 19.45
CA PRO A 285 5.46 13.94 20.12
C PRO A 285 6.35 12.86 20.73
N GLU A 286 5.78 11.74 21.18
CA GLU A 286 6.52 10.62 21.78
C GLU A 286 7.27 9.77 20.73
N LEU A 287 6.92 9.94 19.45
CA LEU A 287 7.47 9.18 18.33
C LEU A 287 8.51 9.96 17.52
N LEU A 288 8.79 11.21 17.89
CA LEU A 288 9.73 12.05 17.16
C LEU A 288 11.14 11.49 17.24
N SER A 289 11.86 11.57 16.13
CA SER A 289 13.29 11.40 16.09
C SER A 289 13.98 12.75 15.90
N TYR A 290 15.07 12.93 16.62
CA TYR A 290 15.97 14.09 16.49
C TYR A 290 17.14 13.82 15.54
N ARG A 291 17.23 12.63 14.95
CA ARG A 291 18.30 12.30 13.98
C ARG A 291 18.07 12.95 12.62
N HIS A 292 16.81 13.04 12.21
CA HIS A 292 16.40 13.64 10.95
C HIS A 292 15.22 14.58 11.20
N GLU A 293 15.22 15.74 10.53
CA GLU A 293 14.13 16.71 10.64
C GLU A 293 12.79 16.07 10.31
N GLY A 294 11.82 16.20 11.23
CA GLY A 294 10.49 15.61 11.09
C GLY A 294 10.46 14.07 11.08
N GLY A 295 11.56 13.37 11.38
CA GLY A 295 11.62 11.91 11.40
C GLY A 295 10.76 11.29 12.50
N LEU A 296 10.20 10.10 12.22
CA LEU A 296 9.55 9.27 13.23
C LEU A 296 10.47 8.10 13.62
N LEU A 297 10.71 7.94 14.92
CA LEU A 297 11.59 6.92 15.49
C LEU A 297 11.24 5.50 15.01
N PRO A 298 9.96 5.05 14.98
CA PRO A 298 9.64 3.70 14.49
C PRO A 298 10.06 3.47 13.03
N VAL A 299 9.91 4.49 12.18
CA VAL A 299 10.29 4.41 10.76
C VAL A 299 11.81 4.33 10.62
N GLU A 300 12.55 5.13 11.38
CA GLU A 300 14.01 5.10 11.37
C GLU A 300 14.58 3.78 11.86
N LEU A 301 13.98 3.19 12.91
CA LEU A 301 14.37 1.87 13.41
C LEU A 301 14.14 0.79 12.34
N ALA A 302 12.98 0.81 11.68
CA ALA A 302 12.68 -0.11 10.59
C ALA A 302 13.66 0.05 9.42
N ASN A 303 13.94 1.29 8.99
CA ASN A 303 14.92 1.57 7.94
C ASN A 303 16.35 1.19 8.36
N GLY A 304 16.70 1.31 9.63
CA GLY A 304 17.96 0.81 10.17
C GLY A 304 18.12 -0.70 10.01
N VAL A 305 17.06 -1.47 10.26
CA VAL A 305 17.09 -2.92 10.06
C VAL A 305 17.09 -3.29 8.57
N ALA A 306 16.31 -2.60 7.74
CA ALA A 306 16.26 -2.84 6.30
C ALA A 306 17.55 -2.45 5.56
N SER A 307 18.21 -1.36 5.99
CA SER A 307 19.46 -0.85 5.39
C SER A 307 20.71 -1.65 5.77
N LEU A 308 20.63 -2.47 6.82
CA LEU A 308 21.66 -3.48 7.14
C LEU A 308 21.61 -4.69 6.19
N SER A 309 21.21 -4.47 4.93
CA SER A 309 21.06 -5.42 3.84
C SER A 309 22.39 -5.99 3.32
N THR A 310 23.20 -6.54 4.22
CA THR A 310 24.25 -7.49 3.87
C THR A 310 23.67 -8.88 3.56
N TYR A 311 22.39 -9.14 3.85
CA TYR A 311 21.85 -10.50 3.88
C TYR A 311 21.13 -11.00 2.60
N PRO A 312 20.18 -10.26 1.98
CA PRO A 312 19.48 -10.76 0.79
C PRO A 312 20.41 -10.83 -0.42
N SER A 313 21.13 -9.75 -0.71
CA SER A 313 22.07 -9.67 -1.84
C SER A 313 23.20 -10.69 -1.70
N ALA A 314 23.75 -10.89 -0.50
CA ALA A 314 24.80 -11.89 -0.29
C ALA A 314 24.27 -13.33 -0.36
N ARG A 315 23.05 -13.63 0.13
CA ARG A 315 22.43 -14.96 -0.08
C ARG A 315 22.14 -15.21 -1.54
N ILE A 316 21.58 -14.24 -2.26
CA ILE A 316 21.28 -14.36 -3.69
C ILE A 316 22.59 -14.52 -4.47
N LEU A 317 23.61 -13.69 -4.25
CA LEU A 317 24.94 -13.84 -4.83
C LEU A 317 25.58 -15.18 -4.49
N LYS A 318 25.43 -15.66 -3.25
CA LYS A 318 25.94 -16.96 -2.81
C LYS A 318 25.23 -18.11 -3.53
N MET A 319 23.90 -18.08 -3.64
CA MET A 319 23.13 -19.08 -4.37
C MET A 319 23.51 -19.08 -5.87
N PHE A 320 23.61 -17.91 -6.50
CA PHE A 320 24.08 -17.79 -7.89
C PHE A 320 25.53 -18.29 -8.07
N ALA A 321 26.42 -18.02 -7.12
CA ALA A 321 27.79 -18.52 -7.17
C ALA A 321 27.81 -20.06 -7.03
N GLU A 322 27.09 -20.62 -6.06
CA GLU A 322 27.04 -22.06 -5.80
C GLU A 322 26.39 -22.88 -6.93
N GLU A 323 25.41 -22.31 -7.65
CA GLU A 323 24.83 -22.96 -8.84
C GLU A 323 25.81 -23.05 -10.01
N ASN A 324 26.59 -21.99 -10.28
CA ASN A 324 27.57 -22.00 -11.37
C ASN A 324 28.75 -22.97 -11.14
N PHE A 325 29.07 -23.29 -9.88
CA PHE A 325 30.09 -24.28 -9.57
C PHE A 325 29.61 -25.73 -9.70
N LYS A 326 28.29 -25.99 -9.71
CA LYS A 326 27.75 -27.35 -9.87
C LYS A 326 27.60 -27.78 -11.33
N THR A 327 27.57 -26.84 -12.28
CA THR A 327 27.49 -27.12 -13.72
C THR A 327 28.87 -27.32 -14.39
N SER A 328 29.95 -27.24 -13.61
CA SER A 328 31.34 -27.30 -14.10
C SER A 328 32.10 -28.56 -13.63
N MET A 329 31.38 -29.60 -13.19
CA MET A 329 31.93 -30.92 -12.80
C MET A 329 31.15 -32.04 -13.48
#